data_AF-A0A942EV05-F1
#
_entry.id   AF-A0A942EV05-F1
#
_cell.length_a   1.000
_cell.length_b   1.000
_cell.length_c   1.000
_cell.angle_alpha   90.00
_cell.angle_beta   90.00
_cell.angle_gamma   90.00
#
_symmetry.space_group_name_H-M   'P 1'
#
loop_
_entity.id
_entity.type
_entity.pdbx_description
1 polymer ?
#
loop_
_entity_poly.entity_id
_entity_poly.type
_entity_poly.pdbx_seq_one_letter_code
_entity_poly.pdbx_strand_id
1 'polypeptide(L)'
;MIKLIKRLALLFLLLSVSIPVLLFAQGSAKKEKAPKMGRETVACLECHRIYTPGIVEDWLKSRHSSTTPLSALKKSEKARRMSAKKVSASHERVVVGCYECHGLNAEKHKDNFDHMGFKINVIVSPNDCATCHPVETEQYSGSKKAHAVGNLIKNPVYHTLVETVISKKAVEDGKVVQKNVSDLTRKETCFSCHGTEVKVSGMETVKTAMGEIEAPRLTNWPNQGVGRINPDGSRGACTSCHPRHQFSIEVARKPYTCSQCHLEPDVPAWNVYKESKHGNIYFSNYAKWDFNSVPWRIGKDFQTPTCAACHNSLITTPDGKVVAERTHDFGSRLWVRLFGLIYSHPQPMHGDTSVLKNKDGLPLPTAFTGELAKEGLIDEKEQEKRKKAMSGLCNQCHSTSWTNNHFSKLENTIKEVDSMSLASTLLLLEAWKHGLAEGLPHGKNPFDETIEQMWIRQWLFYANSVKYASAMTGAPDYATFKNGWWNMTENLQQMKDWIELKKKAKSP
;
A
#
# COMPACT_ATOMS: atom_id res chain seq x y z
N MET A 1 28.11 -75.89 22.02
CA MET A 1 28.44 -74.89 20.96
C MET A 1 28.07 -75.31 19.52
N ILE A 2 27.34 -76.43 19.28
CA ILE A 2 26.95 -76.88 17.92
C ILE A 2 25.42 -76.79 17.65
N LYS A 3 24.59 -76.53 18.67
CA LYS A 3 23.12 -76.38 18.52
C LYS A 3 22.63 -74.94 18.29
N LEU A 4 23.47 -73.92 18.51
CA LEU A 4 23.13 -72.50 18.27
C LEU A 4 23.47 -72.04 16.84
N ILE A 5 24.45 -72.68 16.19
CA ILE A 5 24.89 -72.35 14.82
C ILE A 5 23.89 -72.87 13.75
N LYS A 6 23.18 -73.98 14.02
CA LYS A 6 22.18 -74.53 13.08
C LYS A 6 20.86 -73.75 13.01
N ARG A 7 20.54 -72.88 13.98
CA ARG A 7 19.33 -72.03 13.93
C ARG A 7 19.57 -70.67 13.26
N LEU A 8 20.82 -70.20 13.20
CA LEU A 8 21.18 -68.97 12.49
C LEU A 8 21.38 -69.17 10.97
N ALA A 9 21.78 -70.37 10.54
CA ALA A 9 21.94 -70.67 9.11
C ALA A 9 20.59 -70.85 8.36
N LEU A 10 19.52 -71.24 9.05
CA LEU A 10 18.20 -71.44 8.42
C LEU A 10 17.41 -70.14 8.24
N LEU A 11 17.68 -69.10 9.05
CA LEU A 11 17.06 -67.78 8.92
C LEU A 11 17.75 -66.91 7.86
N PHE A 12 19.01 -67.19 7.52
CA PHE A 12 19.71 -66.49 6.44
C PHE A 12 19.44 -67.07 5.05
N LEU A 13 18.95 -68.32 4.95
CA LEU A 13 18.63 -68.96 3.66
C LEU A 13 17.18 -68.75 3.19
N LEU A 14 16.30 -68.21 4.03
CA LEU A 14 14.89 -67.93 3.70
C LEU A 14 14.63 -66.44 3.37
N LEU A 15 15.63 -65.57 3.49
CA LEU A 15 15.54 -64.14 3.14
C LEU A 15 16.17 -63.79 1.78
N SER A 16 16.69 -64.77 1.04
CA SER A 16 17.38 -64.55 -0.25
C SER A 16 16.57 -64.91 -1.50
N VAL A 17 15.30 -65.33 -1.37
CA VAL A 17 14.43 -65.66 -2.52
C VAL A 17 13.03 -65.07 -2.33
N SER A 18 12.92 -63.75 -2.48
CA SER A 18 11.65 -63.08 -2.80
C SER A 18 11.90 -61.60 -3.13
N ILE A 19 12.61 -61.38 -4.25
CA ILE A 19 12.49 -60.13 -5.00
C ILE A 19 11.65 -60.45 -6.24
N PRO A 20 10.31 -60.39 -6.17
CA PRO A 20 9.52 -60.33 -7.39
C PRO A 20 9.64 -58.90 -7.93
N VAL A 21 10.34 -58.80 -9.07
CA VAL A 21 9.98 -57.96 -10.22
C VAL A 21 8.94 -56.87 -9.92
N LEU A 22 9.39 -55.73 -9.43
CA LEU A 22 8.69 -54.45 -9.47
C LEU A 22 9.60 -53.41 -10.15
N LEU A 23 10.09 -53.78 -11.32
CA LEU A 23 10.67 -52.87 -12.31
C LEU A 23 9.68 -52.80 -13.47
N PHE A 24 9.34 -51.57 -13.88
CA PHE A 24 8.36 -51.19 -14.90
C PHE A 24 6.90 -51.03 -14.46
N ALA A 25 6.69 -50.16 -13.48
CA ALA A 25 5.58 -49.21 -13.55
C ALA A 25 6.08 -47.83 -13.12
N GLN A 26 7.10 -47.31 -13.81
CA GLN A 26 7.24 -45.85 -13.91
C GLN A 26 6.02 -45.37 -14.69
N GLY A 27 4.96 -45.05 -13.94
CA GLY A 27 3.90 -44.20 -14.46
C GLY A 27 4.61 -43.00 -15.08
N SER A 28 4.50 -42.88 -16.39
CA SER A 28 4.90 -41.71 -17.14
C SER A 28 4.07 -40.56 -16.59
N ALA A 29 4.61 -39.89 -15.57
CA ALA A 29 4.15 -38.57 -15.19
C ALA A 29 4.21 -37.77 -16.49
N LYS A 30 3.04 -37.53 -17.10
CA LYS A 30 2.93 -36.68 -18.28
C LYS A 30 3.65 -35.39 -17.92
N LYS A 31 4.84 -35.16 -18.48
CA LYS A 31 5.49 -33.85 -18.45
C LYS A 31 4.45 -32.91 -19.02
N GLU A 32 3.81 -32.13 -18.17
CA GLU A 32 2.86 -31.11 -18.58
C GLU A 32 3.62 -30.24 -19.58
N LYS A 33 3.14 -30.16 -20.83
CA LYS A 33 3.82 -29.36 -21.85
C LYS A 33 3.98 -27.95 -21.30
N ALA A 34 5.19 -27.40 -21.40
CA ALA A 34 5.47 -26.04 -20.99
C ALA A 34 4.40 -25.10 -21.57
N PRO A 35 3.85 -24.17 -20.76
CA PRO A 35 2.75 -23.35 -21.20
C PRO A 35 3.19 -22.52 -22.42
N LYS A 36 2.30 -22.44 -23.41
CA LYS A 36 2.60 -21.82 -24.70
C LYS A 36 2.91 -20.33 -24.51
N MET A 37 3.90 -19.82 -25.24
CA MET A 37 4.27 -18.41 -25.25
C MET A 37 3.82 -17.75 -26.56
N GLY A 38 3.46 -16.46 -26.52
CA GLY A 38 3.19 -15.67 -27.72
C GLY A 38 4.46 -15.52 -28.57
N ARG A 39 4.29 -15.38 -29.89
CA ARG A 39 5.44 -15.29 -30.82
C ARG A 39 6.21 -14.00 -30.59
N GLU A 40 5.49 -12.93 -30.32
CA GLU A 40 5.98 -11.59 -30.03
C GLU A 40 6.81 -11.60 -28.73
N THR A 41 6.30 -12.21 -27.66
CA THR A 41 7.08 -12.38 -26.43
C THR A 41 8.36 -13.19 -26.64
N VAL A 42 8.33 -14.25 -27.47
CA VAL A 42 9.56 -14.99 -27.80
C VAL A 42 10.59 -14.07 -28.45
N ALA A 43 10.18 -13.23 -29.41
CA ALA A 43 11.06 -12.25 -30.05
C ALA A 43 11.60 -11.22 -29.03
N CYS A 44 10.76 -10.72 -28.11
CA CYS A 44 11.22 -9.84 -27.04
C CYS A 44 12.33 -10.50 -26.19
N LEU A 45 12.15 -11.78 -25.84
CA LEU A 45 13.09 -12.52 -25.00
C LEU A 45 14.43 -12.80 -25.67
N GLU A 46 14.48 -12.98 -27.00
CA GLU A 46 15.74 -13.17 -27.74
C GLU A 46 16.71 -12.01 -27.52
N CYS A 47 16.19 -10.78 -27.45
CA CYS A 47 16.99 -9.58 -27.21
C CYS A 47 17.14 -9.26 -25.71
N HIS A 48 16.02 -9.23 -24.96
CA HIS A 48 16.03 -8.77 -23.56
C HIS A 48 16.76 -9.71 -22.59
N ARG A 49 16.99 -10.98 -22.95
CA ARG A 49 17.89 -11.87 -22.20
C ARG A 49 19.32 -11.37 -22.18
N ILE A 50 19.75 -10.69 -23.23
CA ILE A 50 21.12 -10.17 -23.38
C ILE A 50 21.22 -8.79 -22.74
N TYR A 51 20.30 -7.88 -23.07
CA TYR A 51 20.42 -6.47 -22.69
C TYR A 51 19.76 -6.10 -21.36
N THR A 52 18.74 -6.84 -20.92
CA THR A 52 18.08 -6.63 -19.62
C THR A 52 17.83 -7.95 -18.88
N PRO A 53 18.87 -8.76 -18.62
CA PRO A 53 18.72 -10.09 -18.04
C PRO A 53 17.95 -10.07 -16.71
N GLY A 54 18.13 -9.03 -15.89
CA GLY A 54 17.40 -8.89 -14.62
C GLY A 54 15.88 -8.82 -14.78
N ILE A 55 15.37 -8.17 -15.84
CA ILE A 55 13.93 -8.10 -16.13
C ILE A 55 13.40 -9.48 -16.52
N VAL A 56 14.14 -10.17 -17.40
CA VAL A 56 13.73 -11.49 -17.88
C VAL A 56 13.74 -12.52 -16.76
N GLU A 57 14.81 -12.58 -15.96
CA GLU A 57 14.93 -13.50 -14.84
C GLU A 57 13.87 -13.25 -13.76
N ASP A 58 13.49 -11.99 -13.53
CA ASP A 58 12.44 -11.65 -12.59
C ASP A 58 11.05 -12.06 -13.11
N TRP A 59 10.76 -11.81 -14.40
CA TRP A 59 9.54 -12.30 -15.05
C TRP A 59 9.46 -13.83 -15.07
N LEU A 60 10.57 -14.54 -15.33
CA LEU A 60 10.60 -16.01 -15.34
C LEU A 60 10.16 -16.60 -14.00
N LYS A 61 10.42 -15.91 -12.87
CA LYS A 61 9.97 -16.30 -11.52
C LYS A 61 8.50 -15.96 -11.22
N SER A 62 7.82 -15.27 -12.13
CA SER A 62 6.42 -14.86 -11.96
C SER A 62 5.44 -16.01 -12.18
N ARG A 63 4.21 -15.85 -11.68
CA ARG A 63 3.10 -16.72 -12.10
C ARG A 63 2.67 -16.43 -13.54
N HIS A 64 2.90 -15.21 -14.02
CA HIS A 64 2.54 -14.77 -15.36
C HIS A 64 3.33 -15.50 -16.45
N SER A 65 4.60 -15.82 -16.22
CA SER A 65 5.45 -16.61 -17.14
C SER A 65 5.08 -18.10 -17.22
N SER A 66 4.30 -18.60 -16.26
CA SER A 66 4.07 -20.04 -16.07
C SER A 66 2.59 -20.43 -16.11
N THR A 67 1.67 -19.47 -16.23
CA THR A 67 0.23 -19.72 -16.23
C THR A 67 -0.46 -18.93 -17.34
N THR A 68 -1.24 -19.62 -18.17
CA THR A 68 -2.12 -18.99 -19.18
C THR A 68 -3.45 -18.57 -18.55
N PRO A 69 -4.16 -17.55 -19.07
CA PRO A 69 -5.51 -17.22 -18.63
C PRO A 69 -6.48 -18.41 -18.71
N LEU A 70 -6.41 -19.21 -19.77
CA LEU A 70 -7.24 -20.41 -19.93
C LEU A 70 -6.98 -21.45 -18.83
N SER A 71 -5.73 -21.66 -18.43
CA SER A 71 -5.42 -22.57 -17.31
C SER A 71 -5.82 -21.98 -15.96
N ALA A 72 -5.74 -20.66 -15.78
CA ALA A 72 -6.29 -19.98 -14.61
C ALA A 72 -7.82 -20.14 -14.50
N LEU A 73 -8.56 -20.05 -15.61
CA LEU A 73 -10.02 -20.22 -15.63
C LEU A 73 -10.51 -21.60 -15.19
N LYS A 74 -9.67 -22.64 -15.30
CA LYS A 74 -9.98 -23.99 -14.81
C LYS A 74 -9.99 -24.09 -13.28
N LYS A 75 -9.41 -23.12 -12.57
CA LYS A 75 -9.44 -23.08 -11.10
C LYS A 75 -10.79 -22.59 -10.62
N SER A 76 -11.21 -23.08 -9.45
CA SER A 76 -12.36 -22.52 -8.74
C SER A 76 -12.15 -21.03 -8.49
N GLU A 77 -13.23 -20.25 -8.48
CA GLU A 77 -13.18 -18.78 -8.35
C GLU A 77 -12.33 -18.31 -7.16
N LYS A 78 -12.47 -18.96 -6.00
CA LYS A 78 -11.72 -18.63 -4.78
C LYS A 78 -10.21 -18.92 -4.87
N ALA A 79 -9.82 -19.93 -5.65
CA ALA A 79 -8.42 -20.31 -5.86
C ALA A 79 -7.80 -19.63 -7.10
N ARG A 80 -8.64 -19.03 -7.95
CA ARG A 80 -8.24 -18.33 -9.16
C ARG A 80 -7.65 -16.96 -8.80
N ARG A 81 -6.50 -16.64 -9.41
CA ARG A 81 -5.83 -15.33 -9.26
C ARG A 81 -6.11 -14.42 -10.45
N MET A 82 -7.29 -14.56 -11.03
CA MET A 82 -7.77 -13.83 -12.20
C MET A 82 -9.28 -13.64 -12.03
N SER A 83 -9.77 -12.43 -12.25
CA SER A 83 -11.18 -12.09 -12.03
C SER A 83 -11.97 -11.98 -13.33
N ALA A 84 -11.30 -11.83 -14.48
CA ALA A 84 -11.95 -11.90 -15.78
C ALA A 84 -12.64 -13.26 -15.99
N LYS A 85 -13.88 -13.23 -16.49
CA LYS A 85 -14.64 -14.44 -16.85
C LYS A 85 -14.26 -14.98 -18.22
N LYS A 86 -13.78 -14.10 -19.11
CA LYS A 86 -13.33 -14.41 -20.47
C LYS A 86 -12.17 -13.48 -20.81
N VAL A 87 -11.21 -13.99 -21.58
CA VAL A 87 -10.10 -13.24 -22.16
C VAL A 87 -10.14 -13.46 -23.68
N SER A 88 -9.66 -12.51 -24.48
CA SER A 88 -9.61 -12.65 -25.94
C SER A 88 -8.83 -13.89 -26.37
N ALA A 89 -9.23 -14.51 -27.49
CA ALA A 89 -8.61 -15.74 -28.00
C ALA A 89 -7.09 -15.63 -28.24
N SER A 90 -6.60 -14.44 -28.61
CA SER A 90 -5.17 -14.16 -28.80
C SER A 90 -4.35 -14.26 -27.51
N HIS A 91 -4.94 -13.95 -26.37
CA HIS A 91 -4.27 -13.91 -25.06
C HIS A 91 -4.61 -15.12 -24.18
N GLU A 92 -5.76 -15.77 -24.38
CA GLU A 92 -6.24 -16.80 -23.45
C GLU A 92 -5.33 -18.05 -23.39
N ARG A 93 -4.64 -18.37 -24.50
CA ARG A 93 -3.87 -19.63 -24.68
C ARG A 93 -2.37 -19.49 -24.52
N VAL A 94 -1.89 -18.29 -24.22
CA VAL A 94 -0.47 -18.01 -24.02
C VAL A 94 -0.23 -17.54 -22.59
N VAL A 95 1.00 -17.69 -22.11
CA VAL A 95 1.43 -17.08 -20.85
C VAL A 95 1.40 -15.57 -20.97
N VAL A 96 1.28 -14.87 -19.85
CA VAL A 96 1.34 -13.40 -19.83
C VAL A 96 2.80 -12.98 -19.88
N GLY A 97 3.31 -12.79 -21.10
CA GLY A 97 4.68 -12.41 -21.41
C GLY A 97 4.89 -10.90 -21.53
N CYS A 98 6.00 -10.53 -22.16
CA CYS A 98 6.37 -9.14 -22.40
C CYS A 98 5.30 -8.43 -23.25
N TYR A 99 4.96 -9.01 -24.40
CA TYR A 99 4.04 -8.40 -25.35
C TYR A 99 2.58 -8.48 -24.90
N GLU A 100 2.18 -9.54 -24.19
CA GLU A 100 0.84 -9.67 -23.63
C GLU A 100 0.51 -8.62 -22.54
N CYS A 101 1.52 -7.86 -22.07
CA CYS A 101 1.31 -6.67 -21.24
C CYS A 101 1.62 -5.38 -22.00
N HIS A 102 2.82 -5.26 -22.58
CA HIS A 102 3.29 -4.03 -23.19
C HIS A 102 2.62 -3.71 -24.53
N GLY A 103 2.07 -4.71 -25.24
CA GLY A 103 1.35 -4.52 -26.51
C GLY A 103 -0.17 -4.32 -26.35
N LEU A 104 -0.70 -4.28 -25.13
CA LEU A 104 -2.14 -4.13 -24.89
C LEU A 104 -2.61 -2.69 -25.15
N ASN A 105 -3.84 -2.55 -25.66
CA ASN A 105 -4.55 -1.28 -25.78
C ASN A 105 -3.73 -0.13 -26.40
N ALA A 106 -2.87 -0.43 -27.38
CA ALA A 106 -1.90 0.50 -27.96
C ALA A 106 -2.51 1.86 -28.32
N GLU A 107 -3.74 1.88 -28.85
CA GLU A 107 -4.48 3.07 -29.26
C GLU A 107 -4.88 4.01 -28.10
N LYS A 108 -4.89 3.50 -26.86
CA LYS A 108 -5.22 4.28 -25.66
C LYS A 108 -3.99 4.86 -24.98
N HIS A 109 -2.80 4.40 -25.35
CA HIS A 109 -1.54 4.78 -24.72
C HIS A 109 -0.85 5.88 -25.51
N LYS A 110 -0.68 7.04 -24.87
CA LYS A 110 0.11 8.14 -25.45
C LYS A 110 1.61 7.82 -25.53
N ASP A 111 2.07 6.85 -24.74
CA ASP A 111 3.45 6.37 -24.68
C ASP A 111 3.66 5.09 -25.53
N ASN A 112 2.72 4.78 -26.43
CA ASN A 112 2.90 3.72 -27.40
C ASN A 112 3.90 4.14 -28.49
N PHE A 113 4.85 3.28 -28.82
CA PHE A 113 5.85 3.53 -29.86
C PHE A 113 6.25 2.24 -30.60
N ASP A 114 6.91 2.41 -31.74
CA ASP A 114 7.53 1.27 -32.44
C ASP A 114 8.82 0.88 -31.74
N HIS A 115 8.92 -0.40 -31.38
CA HIS A 115 10.12 -0.99 -30.82
C HIS A 115 10.41 -2.30 -31.52
N MET A 116 11.35 -2.27 -32.46
CA MET A 116 11.80 -3.44 -33.22
C MET A 116 10.66 -4.10 -34.01
N GLY A 117 9.79 -3.28 -34.62
CA GLY A 117 8.66 -3.76 -35.42
C GLY A 117 7.41 -4.15 -34.61
N PHE A 118 7.43 -3.93 -33.30
CA PHE A 118 6.28 -4.11 -32.42
C PHE A 118 5.80 -2.77 -31.86
N LYS A 119 4.48 -2.60 -31.74
CA LYS A 119 3.90 -1.47 -31.01
C LYS A 119 3.81 -1.81 -29.54
N ILE A 120 4.55 -1.08 -28.70
CA ILE A 120 4.56 -1.29 -27.25
C ILE A 120 4.36 0.01 -26.48
N ASN A 121 3.74 -0.09 -25.31
CA ASN A 121 3.64 0.96 -24.31
C ASN A 121 4.81 0.83 -23.35
N VAL A 122 5.45 1.95 -22.98
CA VAL A 122 6.50 1.94 -21.95
C VAL A 122 5.89 1.58 -20.59
N ILE A 123 4.72 2.14 -20.27
CA ILE A 123 4.03 1.98 -19.01
C ILE A 123 2.80 1.09 -19.19
N VAL A 124 2.84 -0.09 -18.59
CA VAL A 124 1.65 -0.93 -18.37
C VAL A 124 0.82 -0.33 -17.24
N SER A 125 -0.44 -0.01 -17.55
CA SER A 125 -1.37 0.73 -16.70
C SER A 125 -2.35 -0.21 -15.96
N PRO A 126 -3.10 0.30 -14.96
CA PRO A 126 -4.26 -0.40 -14.41
C PRO A 126 -5.29 -0.84 -15.48
N ASN A 127 -5.52 -0.06 -16.54
CA ASN A 127 -6.46 -0.45 -17.60
C ASN A 127 -5.97 -1.67 -18.39
N ASP A 128 -4.66 -1.82 -18.58
CA ASP A 128 -4.09 -3.04 -19.18
C ASP A 128 -4.29 -4.24 -18.27
N CYS A 129 -4.03 -4.05 -16.98
CA CYS A 129 -4.26 -5.06 -15.94
C CYS A 129 -5.73 -5.52 -15.92
N ALA A 130 -6.69 -4.61 -16.15
CA ALA A 130 -8.12 -4.88 -16.18
C ALA A 130 -8.54 -5.89 -17.26
N THR A 131 -7.72 -6.13 -18.29
CA THR A 131 -7.95 -7.18 -19.29
C THR A 131 -8.10 -8.56 -18.66
N CYS A 132 -7.34 -8.83 -17.59
CA CYS A 132 -7.38 -10.09 -16.84
C CYS A 132 -7.88 -9.91 -15.40
N HIS A 133 -7.74 -8.72 -14.84
CA HIS A 133 -8.03 -8.38 -13.44
C HIS A 133 -9.04 -7.21 -13.31
N PRO A 134 -10.24 -7.29 -13.93
CA PRO A 134 -11.21 -6.20 -13.92
C PRO A 134 -11.72 -5.88 -12.51
N VAL A 135 -11.97 -6.88 -11.66
CA VAL A 135 -12.50 -6.66 -10.30
C VAL A 135 -11.47 -5.94 -9.43
N GLU A 136 -10.21 -6.36 -9.47
CA GLU A 136 -9.14 -5.72 -8.70
C GLU A 136 -8.93 -4.27 -9.16
N THR A 137 -9.00 -4.02 -10.47
CA THR A 137 -8.85 -2.67 -11.03
C THR A 137 -10.02 -1.76 -10.66
N GLU A 138 -11.26 -2.25 -10.77
CA GLU A 138 -12.46 -1.52 -10.39
C GLU A 138 -12.42 -1.12 -8.91
N GLN A 139 -12.15 -2.08 -8.02
CA GLN A 139 -11.98 -1.85 -6.59
C GLN A 139 -10.89 -0.81 -6.31
N TYR A 140 -9.74 -0.90 -6.99
CA TYR A 140 -8.65 0.04 -6.77
C TYR A 140 -8.98 1.44 -7.28
N SER A 141 -9.60 1.55 -8.45
CA SER A 141 -9.86 2.82 -9.14
C SER A 141 -10.74 3.77 -8.33
N GLY A 142 -11.71 3.24 -7.58
CA GLY A 142 -12.56 4.03 -6.68
C GLY A 142 -11.95 4.31 -5.31
N SER A 143 -10.77 3.77 -5.01
CA SER A 143 -10.14 3.88 -3.69
C SER A 143 -9.41 5.22 -3.50
N LYS A 144 -9.21 5.60 -2.23
CA LYS A 144 -8.38 6.76 -1.88
C LYS A 144 -6.94 6.67 -2.40
N LYS A 145 -6.41 5.46 -2.61
CA LYS A 145 -5.06 5.24 -3.13
C LYS A 145 -4.95 5.67 -4.60
N ALA A 146 -5.90 5.26 -5.45
CA ALA A 146 -5.93 5.72 -6.85
C ALA A 146 -6.10 7.25 -6.97
N HIS A 147 -6.77 7.88 -5.99
CA HIS A 147 -6.96 9.33 -5.96
C HIS A 147 -5.87 10.08 -5.18
N ALA A 148 -4.80 9.43 -4.72
CA ALA A 148 -3.87 10.00 -3.74
C ALA A 148 -3.17 11.29 -4.19
N VAL A 149 -2.71 11.38 -5.45
CA VAL A 149 -2.13 12.63 -5.99
C VAL A 149 -3.19 13.72 -6.12
N GLY A 150 -4.38 13.37 -6.64
CA GLY A 150 -5.51 14.28 -6.80
C GLY A 150 -5.95 14.87 -5.47
N ASN A 151 -6.05 14.05 -4.43
CA ASN A 151 -6.41 14.45 -3.08
C ASN A 151 -5.40 15.45 -2.50
N LEU A 152 -4.11 15.34 -2.80
CA LEU A 152 -3.11 16.32 -2.35
C LEU A 152 -3.15 17.62 -3.16
N ILE A 153 -3.21 17.55 -4.49
CA ILE A 153 -3.03 18.74 -5.34
C ILE A 153 -4.31 19.56 -5.50
N LYS A 154 -5.49 18.91 -5.55
CA LYS A 154 -6.77 19.59 -5.73
C LYS A 154 -7.32 20.18 -4.44
N ASN A 155 -6.78 19.73 -3.31
CA ASN A 155 -7.12 20.26 -2.01
C ASN A 155 -6.18 21.44 -1.69
N PRO A 156 -6.65 22.70 -1.73
CA PRO A 156 -5.80 23.87 -1.46
C PRO A 156 -5.15 23.82 -0.08
N VAL A 157 -5.81 23.25 0.93
CA VAL A 157 -5.24 23.14 2.29
C VAL A 157 -4.06 22.16 2.29
N TYR A 158 -4.24 20.96 1.73
CA TYR A 158 -3.17 19.96 1.67
C TYR A 158 -2.04 20.40 0.74
N HIS A 159 -2.37 21.03 -0.39
CA HIS A 159 -1.39 21.53 -1.33
C HIS A 159 -0.53 22.64 -0.70
N THR A 160 -1.13 23.53 0.10
CA THR A 160 -0.40 24.55 0.86
C THR A 160 0.56 23.91 1.85
N LEU A 161 0.14 22.86 2.57
CA LEU A 161 1.04 22.11 3.46
C LEU A 161 2.20 21.47 2.68
N VAL A 162 1.91 20.83 1.54
CA VAL A 162 2.93 20.22 0.66
C VAL A 162 3.98 21.26 0.27
N GLU A 163 3.55 22.38 -0.33
CA GLU A 163 4.47 23.42 -0.78
C GLU A 163 5.22 24.06 0.41
N THR A 164 4.59 24.19 1.58
CA THR A 164 5.27 24.72 2.78
C THR A 164 6.41 23.83 3.23
N VAL A 165 6.21 22.50 3.22
CA VAL A 165 7.18 21.50 3.66
C VAL A 165 8.35 21.38 2.67
N ILE A 166 8.07 21.37 1.37
CA ILE A 166 9.09 21.08 0.35
C ILE A 166 9.77 22.33 -0.21
N SER A 167 9.23 23.53 0.02
CA SER A 167 9.82 24.77 -0.49
C SER A 167 11.22 24.99 0.06
N LYS A 168 12.12 25.44 -0.82
CA LYS A 168 13.45 25.89 -0.40
C LYS A 168 13.28 27.09 0.53
N LYS A 169 14.04 27.12 1.62
CA LYS A 169 14.11 28.29 2.51
C LYS A 169 15.43 29.03 2.26
N ALA A 170 15.38 30.36 2.27
CA ALA A 170 16.53 31.24 2.16
C ALA A 170 16.43 32.35 3.20
N VAL A 171 17.53 33.02 3.51
CA VAL A 171 17.53 34.21 4.37
C VAL A 171 17.73 35.44 3.50
N GLU A 172 16.76 36.34 3.49
CA GLU A 172 16.78 37.62 2.76
C GLU A 172 16.33 38.72 3.73
N ASP A 173 17.12 39.79 3.85
CA ASP A 173 16.88 40.90 4.78
C ASP A 173 16.61 40.46 6.22
N GLY A 174 17.36 39.44 6.69
CA GLY A 174 17.22 38.87 8.04
C GLY A 174 15.95 38.03 8.26
N LYS A 175 15.17 37.76 7.20
CA LYS A 175 13.94 36.95 7.27
C LYS A 175 14.12 35.63 6.53
N VAL A 176 13.51 34.57 7.06
CA VAL A 176 13.39 33.30 6.35
C VAL A 176 12.28 33.43 5.32
N VAL A 177 12.62 33.30 4.04
CA VAL A 177 11.68 33.39 2.92
C VAL A 177 11.56 32.05 2.20
N GLN A 178 10.37 31.80 1.63
CA GLN A 178 10.13 30.62 0.80
C GLN A 178 10.54 30.89 -0.65
N LYS A 179 11.22 29.92 -1.27
CA LYS A 179 11.64 29.93 -2.67
C LYS A 179 11.12 28.69 -3.38
N ASN A 180 10.95 28.83 -4.70
CA ASN A 180 10.51 27.73 -5.55
C ASN A 180 11.42 26.51 -5.41
N VAL A 181 10.79 25.34 -5.37
CA VAL A 181 11.47 24.06 -5.42
C VAL A 181 11.45 23.49 -6.83
N SER A 182 12.46 22.66 -7.17
CA SER A 182 12.52 21.96 -8.44
C SER A 182 11.46 20.85 -8.54
N ASP A 183 11.05 20.51 -9.76
CA ASP A 183 10.16 19.37 -9.99
C ASP A 183 10.78 18.03 -9.61
N LEU A 184 12.11 17.93 -9.60
CA LEU A 184 12.82 16.74 -9.12
C LEU A 184 12.61 16.55 -7.61
N THR A 185 12.70 17.62 -6.83
CA THR A 185 12.42 17.57 -5.38
C THR A 185 10.96 17.23 -5.08
N ARG A 186 10.01 17.77 -5.88
CA ARG A 186 8.60 17.39 -5.78
C ARG A 186 8.44 15.86 -5.94
N LYS A 187 9.09 15.28 -6.94
CA LYS A 187 9.02 13.83 -7.24
C LYS A 187 9.63 12.96 -6.14
N GLU A 188 10.70 13.42 -5.50
CA GLU A 188 11.40 12.67 -4.45
C GLU A 188 10.65 12.61 -3.12
N THR A 189 9.78 13.59 -2.86
CA THR A 189 9.12 13.77 -1.56
C THR A 189 7.70 13.20 -1.55
N CYS A 190 6.67 14.04 -1.41
CA CYS A 190 5.27 13.62 -1.24
C CYS A 190 4.78 12.76 -2.43
N PHE A 191 5.20 13.14 -3.65
CA PHE A 191 4.74 12.49 -4.87
C PHE A 191 5.42 11.15 -5.16
N SER A 192 6.48 10.79 -4.44
CA SER A 192 7.09 9.45 -4.50
C SER A 192 6.07 8.39 -4.01
N CYS A 193 5.38 8.69 -2.90
CA CYS A 193 4.33 7.83 -2.33
C CYS A 193 2.96 8.08 -2.97
N HIS A 194 2.57 9.34 -3.18
CA HIS A 194 1.22 9.70 -3.65
C HIS A 194 1.02 9.55 -5.16
N GLY A 195 2.10 9.63 -5.93
CA GLY A 195 2.07 9.53 -7.38
C GLY A 195 2.29 10.87 -8.08
N THR A 196 2.68 10.79 -9.34
CA THR A 196 2.84 11.94 -10.26
C THR A 196 1.88 11.82 -11.44
N GLU A 197 1.68 12.92 -12.18
CA GLU A 197 1.10 12.86 -13.52
C GLU A 197 2.19 12.62 -14.56
N VAL A 198 2.23 11.42 -15.14
CA VAL A 198 3.22 11.09 -16.17
C VAL A 198 2.75 11.62 -17.51
N LYS A 199 3.59 12.43 -18.18
CA LYS A 199 3.29 12.99 -19.50
C LYS A 199 4.34 12.60 -20.52
N VAL A 200 3.88 12.29 -21.73
CA VAL A 200 4.71 12.10 -22.91
C VAL A 200 5.01 13.45 -23.51
N SER A 201 6.29 13.81 -23.62
CA SER A 201 6.76 15.13 -24.06
C SER A 201 7.39 15.13 -25.46
N GLY A 202 7.36 13.98 -26.14
CA GLY A 202 7.98 13.76 -27.44
C GLY A 202 8.68 12.41 -27.49
N MET A 203 9.55 12.24 -28.49
CA MET A 203 10.47 11.13 -28.59
C MET A 203 11.88 11.58 -28.18
N GLU A 204 12.71 10.64 -27.76
CA GLU A 204 14.13 10.86 -27.52
C GLU A 204 14.97 9.66 -27.97
N THR A 205 16.16 9.98 -28.48
CA THR A 205 17.18 9.00 -28.81
C THR A 205 17.86 8.51 -27.53
N VAL A 206 17.70 7.23 -27.24
CA VAL A 206 18.34 6.54 -26.13
C VAL A 206 19.51 5.72 -26.66
N LYS A 207 20.71 5.99 -26.14
CA LYS A 207 21.90 5.18 -26.43
C LYS A 207 21.87 3.90 -25.62
N THR A 208 21.98 2.76 -26.29
CA THR A 208 22.00 1.44 -25.68
C THR A 208 23.20 0.63 -26.17
N ALA A 209 23.47 -0.52 -25.55
CA ALA A 209 24.53 -1.42 -25.99
C ALA A 209 24.28 -2.04 -27.39
N MET A 210 23.04 -1.99 -27.88
CA MET A 210 22.67 -2.44 -29.23
C MET A 210 22.65 -1.32 -30.29
N GLY A 211 22.94 -0.08 -29.88
CA GLY A 211 22.84 1.11 -30.73
C GLY A 211 21.84 2.14 -30.19
N GLU A 212 21.49 3.08 -31.04
CA GLU A 212 20.52 4.13 -30.72
C GLU A 212 19.10 3.62 -30.99
N ILE A 213 18.19 3.88 -30.04
CA ILE A 213 16.76 3.59 -30.17
C ILE A 213 15.96 4.86 -29.91
N GLU A 214 14.88 5.07 -30.65
CA GLU A 214 13.90 6.11 -30.34
C GLU A 214 12.91 5.57 -29.30
N ALA A 215 12.71 6.32 -28.21
CA ALA A 215 11.75 5.99 -27.17
C ALA A 215 10.94 7.22 -26.74
N PRO A 216 9.71 7.06 -26.20
CA PRO A 216 8.94 8.18 -25.68
C PRO A 216 9.67 8.86 -24.51
N ARG A 217 9.83 10.19 -24.59
CA ARG A 217 10.34 11.01 -23.50
C ARG A 217 9.26 11.22 -22.46
N LEU A 218 9.39 10.53 -21.33
CA LEU A 218 8.45 10.60 -20.21
C LEU A 218 8.89 11.61 -19.16
N THR A 219 8.03 12.59 -18.88
CA THR A 219 8.20 13.50 -17.75
C THR A 219 7.50 12.95 -16.52
N ASN A 220 8.05 13.28 -15.34
CA ASN A 220 7.56 12.82 -14.03
C ASN A 220 7.61 11.28 -13.86
N TRP A 221 8.49 10.63 -14.61
CA TRP A 221 8.85 9.22 -14.56
C TRP A 221 10.34 9.09 -14.20
N PRO A 222 10.79 8.06 -13.46
CA PRO A 222 10.03 6.95 -12.87
C PRO A 222 9.16 7.35 -11.67
N ASN A 223 7.99 6.73 -11.54
CA ASN A 223 7.14 6.89 -10.36
C ASN A 223 6.27 5.63 -10.14
N GLN A 224 6.13 5.22 -8.88
CA GLN A 224 5.29 4.08 -8.46
C GLN A 224 4.34 4.45 -7.32
N GLY A 225 4.09 5.75 -7.15
CA GLY A 225 3.15 6.22 -6.15
C GLY A 225 1.74 5.75 -6.44
N VAL A 226 0.98 5.49 -5.37
CA VAL A 226 -0.29 4.75 -5.44
C VAL A 226 -1.38 5.45 -6.27
N GLY A 227 -1.28 6.76 -6.45
CA GLY A 227 -2.22 7.58 -7.23
C GLY A 227 -1.65 8.10 -8.53
N ARG A 228 -0.54 7.54 -9.05
CA ARG A 228 0.07 7.96 -10.33
C ARG A 228 -0.98 8.08 -11.44
N ILE A 229 -1.00 9.19 -12.17
CA ILE A 229 -1.84 9.34 -13.36
C ILE A 229 -1.01 8.88 -14.57
N ASN A 230 -1.53 7.89 -15.29
CA ASN A 230 -0.85 7.21 -16.39
C ASN A 230 -1.09 7.91 -17.73
N PRO A 231 -0.27 7.64 -18.77
CA PRO A 231 -0.44 8.21 -20.10
C PRO A 231 -1.80 7.93 -20.76
N ASP A 232 -2.44 6.81 -20.40
CA ASP A 232 -3.78 6.41 -20.86
C ASP A 232 -4.92 7.06 -20.03
N GLY A 233 -4.59 7.90 -19.05
CA GLY A 233 -5.54 8.58 -18.16
C GLY A 233 -6.01 7.76 -16.95
N SER A 234 -5.65 6.48 -16.87
CA SER A 234 -5.94 5.66 -15.70
C SER A 234 -5.17 6.13 -14.46
N ARG A 235 -5.68 5.78 -13.27
CA ARG A 235 -5.07 6.15 -11.99
C ARG A 235 -4.56 4.93 -11.25
N GLY A 236 -3.32 5.02 -10.79
CA GLY A 236 -2.66 4.06 -9.94
C GLY A 236 -1.43 3.41 -10.55
N ALA A 237 -0.63 2.81 -9.67
CA ALA A 237 0.48 1.96 -10.02
C ALA A 237 0.25 0.56 -9.44
N CYS A 238 -0.14 -0.41 -10.27
CA CYS A 238 -0.33 -1.81 -9.85
C CYS A 238 0.97 -2.50 -9.38
N THR A 239 2.10 -1.78 -9.38
CA THR A 239 3.42 -2.30 -8.97
C THR A 239 3.85 -1.78 -7.59
N SER A 240 3.07 -0.92 -6.92
CA SER A 240 3.44 -0.40 -5.59
C SER A 240 3.54 -1.48 -4.52
N CYS A 241 2.75 -2.57 -4.61
CA CYS A 241 2.68 -3.61 -3.58
C CYS A 241 3.28 -4.95 -4.02
N HIS A 242 3.09 -5.34 -5.28
CA HIS A 242 3.73 -6.49 -5.91
C HIS A 242 4.53 -5.99 -7.12
N PRO A 243 5.79 -5.60 -6.91
CA PRO A 243 6.60 -4.98 -7.95
C PRO A 243 6.70 -5.83 -9.22
N ARG A 244 6.87 -5.13 -10.35
CA ARG A 244 7.30 -5.75 -11.60
C ARG A 244 8.74 -6.27 -11.43
N HIS A 245 9.14 -7.34 -12.12
CA HIS A 245 8.40 -8.14 -13.09
C HIS A 245 7.95 -9.51 -12.54
N GLN A 246 8.26 -9.81 -11.28
CA GLN A 246 7.77 -11.03 -10.64
C GLN A 246 6.27 -10.99 -10.27
N PHE A 247 5.74 -9.80 -9.94
CA PHE A 247 4.34 -9.61 -9.50
C PHE A 247 3.93 -10.58 -8.37
N SER A 248 4.83 -10.76 -7.41
CA SER A 248 4.69 -11.78 -6.36
C SER A 248 3.64 -11.39 -5.31
N ILE A 249 2.61 -12.23 -5.15
CA ILE A 249 1.64 -12.09 -4.05
C ILE A 249 2.30 -12.31 -2.68
N GLU A 250 3.40 -13.06 -2.63
CA GLU A 250 4.17 -13.22 -1.40
C GLU A 250 4.79 -11.88 -0.99
N VAL A 251 5.39 -11.15 -1.93
CA VAL A 251 5.88 -9.80 -1.67
C VAL A 251 4.73 -8.88 -1.22
N ALA A 252 3.58 -8.94 -1.90
CA ALA A 252 2.39 -8.18 -1.50
C ALA A 252 1.88 -8.49 -0.08
N ARG A 253 2.05 -9.74 0.38
CA ARG A 253 1.61 -10.18 1.70
C ARG A 253 2.63 -9.93 2.80
N LYS A 254 3.90 -9.78 2.45
CA LYS A 254 4.95 -9.46 3.42
C LYS A 254 4.90 -7.96 3.75
N PRO A 255 5.04 -7.59 5.04
CA PRO A 255 4.82 -6.23 5.50
C PRO A 255 5.84 -5.22 4.94
N TYR A 256 7.03 -5.67 4.50
CA TYR A 256 8.07 -4.82 3.91
C TYR A 256 7.60 -4.03 2.67
N THR A 257 6.68 -4.58 1.88
CA THR A 257 6.18 -3.84 0.70
C THR A 257 5.41 -2.59 1.10
N CYS A 258 4.71 -2.63 2.25
CA CYS A 258 3.97 -1.49 2.77
C CYS A 258 4.91 -0.42 3.37
N SER A 259 6.10 -0.81 3.82
CA SER A 259 7.07 0.08 4.47
C SER A 259 7.76 1.03 3.50
N GLN A 260 7.53 0.94 2.18
CA GLN A 260 7.96 1.99 1.26
C GLN A 260 7.28 3.32 1.57
N CYS A 261 6.02 3.30 2.03
CA CYS A 261 5.19 4.50 2.18
C CYS A 261 4.63 4.69 3.60
N HIS A 262 4.48 3.63 4.39
CA HIS A 262 3.86 3.69 5.72
C HIS A 262 4.91 3.64 6.84
N LEU A 263 5.63 4.76 7.00
CA LEU A 263 6.74 4.93 7.95
C LEU A 263 6.49 6.08 8.94
N GLU A 264 7.30 6.13 9.99
CA GLU A 264 7.39 7.30 10.87
C GLU A 264 7.88 8.55 10.11
N PRO A 265 7.50 9.77 10.55
CA PRO A 265 6.72 10.07 11.76
C PRO A 265 5.20 10.16 11.55
N ASP A 266 4.71 10.35 10.32
CA ASP A 266 3.32 10.71 10.03
C ASP A 266 2.38 9.51 9.87
N VAL A 267 2.88 8.38 9.34
CA VAL A 267 2.09 7.17 9.08
C VAL A 267 2.81 5.89 9.54
N PRO A 268 3.16 5.75 10.84
CA PRO A 268 4.13 4.77 11.36
C PRO A 268 3.62 3.32 11.42
N ALA A 269 2.78 2.88 10.48
CA ALA A 269 2.18 1.53 10.52
C ALA A 269 3.23 0.42 10.47
N TRP A 270 4.27 0.56 9.66
CA TRP A 270 5.38 -0.39 9.63
C TRP A 270 6.09 -0.48 10.99
N ASN A 271 6.42 0.69 11.56
CA ASN A 271 7.18 0.77 12.80
C ASN A 271 6.37 0.19 13.98
N VAL A 272 5.09 0.55 14.06
CA VAL A 272 4.14 0.01 15.04
C VAL A 272 3.96 -1.49 14.87
N TYR A 273 3.78 -1.97 13.63
CA TYR A 273 3.70 -3.40 13.36
C TYR A 273 4.97 -4.11 13.80
N LYS A 274 6.14 -3.56 13.50
CA LYS A 274 7.43 -4.16 13.83
C LYS A 274 7.62 -4.33 15.34
N GLU A 275 7.19 -3.37 16.15
CA GLU A 275 7.23 -3.45 17.61
C GLU A 275 6.19 -4.43 18.19
N SER A 276 5.03 -4.55 17.53
CA SER A 276 3.93 -5.42 17.96
C SER A 276 4.31 -6.89 18.15
N LYS A 277 3.56 -7.59 19.01
CA LYS A 277 3.68 -9.05 19.12
C LYS A 277 3.37 -9.75 17.80
N HIS A 278 2.47 -9.21 16.97
CA HIS A 278 2.26 -9.72 15.62
C HIS A 278 3.53 -9.62 14.76
N GLY A 279 4.18 -8.45 14.73
CA GLY A 279 5.45 -8.29 14.02
C GLY A 279 6.57 -9.17 14.57
N ASN A 280 6.72 -9.25 15.88
CA ASN A 280 7.74 -10.07 16.52
C ASN A 280 7.59 -11.56 16.16
N ILE A 281 6.37 -12.10 16.22
CA ILE A 281 6.09 -13.49 15.82
C ILE A 281 6.33 -13.68 14.33
N TYR A 282 5.92 -12.70 13.50
CA TYR A 282 6.16 -12.71 12.07
C TYR A 282 7.65 -12.84 11.79
N PHE A 283 8.51 -11.94 12.28
CA PHE A 283 9.95 -11.99 12.01
C PHE A 283 10.62 -13.26 12.55
N SER A 284 10.07 -13.84 13.61
CA SER A 284 10.58 -15.08 14.19
C SER A 284 10.21 -16.34 13.41
N ASN A 285 9.12 -16.32 12.63
CA ASN A 285 8.55 -17.55 12.05
C ASN A 285 8.16 -17.47 10.57
N TYR A 286 8.17 -16.30 9.92
CA TYR A 286 7.64 -16.14 8.57
C TYR A 286 8.26 -17.10 7.54
N ALA A 287 9.52 -17.49 7.70
CA ALA A 287 10.19 -18.43 6.80
C ALA A 287 9.51 -19.82 6.75
N LYS A 288 8.68 -20.16 7.75
CA LYS A 288 7.93 -21.42 7.84
C LYS A 288 6.53 -21.34 7.20
N TRP A 289 6.12 -20.17 6.71
CA TRP A 289 4.74 -19.90 6.28
C TRP A 289 4.60 -19.93 4.76
N ASP A 290 3.40 -20.26 4.29
CA ASP A 290 3.08 -20.24 2.87
C ASP A 290 2.38 -18.93 2.50
N PHE A 291 3.13 -18.01 1.92
CA PHE A 291 2.61 -16.74 1.41
C PHE A 291 2.03 -16.83 0.00
N ASN A 292 2.08 -17.99 -0.65
CA ASN A 292 1.57 -18.22 -2.00
C ASN A 292 0.18 -18.87 -2.00
N SER A 293 -0.27 -19.51 -0.92
CA SER A 293 -1.61 -20.13 -0.91
C SER A 293 -2.76 -19.15 -1.23
N VAL A 294 -3.67 -19.58 -2.12
CA VAL A 294 -4.91 -18.85 -2.45
C VAL A 294 -6.05 -19.88 -2.53
N PRO A 295 -7.06 -19.82 -1.64
CA PRO A 295 -7.22 -18.89 -0.51
C PRO A 295 -6.10 -18.97 0.54
N TRP A 296 -5.91 -17.91 1.35
CA TRP A 296 -4.91 -17.91 2.43
C TRP A 296 -5.57 -18.32 3.75
N ARG A 297 -5.10 -19.42 4.33
CA ARG A 297 -5.77 -20.06 5.47
C ARG A 297 -5.11 -19.66 6.78
N ILE A 298 -5.85 -18.97 7.62
CA ILE A 298 -5.36 -18.59 8.96
C ILE A 298 -5.17 -19.83 9.84
N GLY A 299 -4.10 -19.84 10.62
CA GLY A 299 -3.68 -20.97 11.46
C GLY A 299 -2.96 -22.09 10.73
N LYS A 300 -3.12 -22.20 9.39
CA LYS A 300 -2.49 -23.23 8.55
C LYS A 300 -1.37 -22.69 7.67
N ASP A 301 -1.65 -21.65 6.90
CA ASP A 301 -0.67 -21.04 5.99
C ASP A 301 0.14 -19.93 6.68
N PHE A 302 -0.42 -19.31 7.73
CA PHE A 302 0.23 -18.33 8.59
C PHE A 302 -0.42 -18.32 9.99
N GLN A 303 0.34 -17.94 11.03
CA GLN A 303 -0.11 -17.96 12.43
C GLN A 303 -0.22 -16.57 13.06
N THR A 304 0.32 -15.53 12.41
CA THR A 304 0.14 -14.14 12.85
C THR A 304 -0.16 -13.25 11.65
N PRO A 305 -1.00 -12.21 11.80
CA PRO A 305 -1.37 -11.37 10.66
C PRO A 305 -0.19 -10.52 10.19
N THR A 306 -0.18 -10.23 8.89
CA THR A 306 0.59 -9.13 8.28
C THR A 306 -0.38 -8.01 7.90
N CYS A 307 0.16 -6.89 7.37
CA CYS A 307 -0.65 -5.79 6.83
C CYS A 307 -1.73 -6.29 5.84
N ALA A 308 -1.33 -7.18 4.92
CA ALA A 308 -2.23 -7.69 3.90
C ALA A 308 -3.31 -8.61 4.48
N ALA A 309 -3.02 -9.38 5.53
CA ALA A 309 -4.01 -10.25 6.16
C ALA A 309 -5.20 -9.43 6.67
N CYS A 310 -4.93 -8.35 7.41
CA CYS A 310 -5.96 -7.50 8.00
C CYS A 310 -6.63 -6.57 6.97
N HIS A 311 -5.91 -6.07 5.96
CA HIS A 311 -6.42 -4.97 5.13
C HIS A 311 -6.80 -5.33 3.68
N ASN A 312 -6.41 -6.50 3.14
CA ASN A 312 -6.57 -6.76 1.71
C ASN A 312 -6.91 -8.21 1.33
N SER A 313 -6.28 -9.20 1.96
CA SER A 313 -6.27 -10.58 1.48
C SER A 313 -7.61 -11.29 1.63
N LEU A 314 -7.91 -12.21 0.71
CA LEU A 314 -8.89 -13.28 0.91
C LEU A 314 -8.36 -14.22 1.99
N ILE A 315 -9.02 -14.23 3.15
CA ILE A 315 -8.71 -15.10 4.29
C ILE A 315 -9.81 -16.13 4.46
N THR A 316 -9.43 -17.38 4.65
CA THR A 316 -10.34 -18.46 5.02
C THR A 316 -9.87 -19.17 6.27
N THR A 317 -10.77 -19.90 6.92
CA THR A 317 -10.41 -20.96 7.87
C THR A 317 -9.81 -22.16 7.12
N PRO A 318 -9.17 -23.13 7.81
CA PRO A 318 -8.63 -24.33 7.19
C PRO A 318 -9.66 -25.21 6.45
N ASP A 319 -10.91 -25.23 6.91
CA ASP A 319 -12.06 -25.92 6.30
C ASP A 319 -12.72 -25.13 5.15
N GLY A 320 -12.23 -23.93 4.85
CA GLY A 320 -12.61 -23.17 3.65
C GLY A 320 -13.74 -22.16 3.84
N LYS A 321 -14.20 -21.92 5.07
CA LYS A 321 -15.13 -20.81 5.37
C LYS A 321 -14.41 -19.48 5.15
N VAL A 322 -15.06 -18.56 4.44
CA VAL A 322 -14.50 -17.22 4.22
C VAL A 322 -14.59 -16.42 5.52
N VAL A 323 -13.46 -15.88 5.93
CA VAL A 323 -13.33 -14.96 7.07
C VAL A 323 -13.37 -13.52 6.57
N ALA A 324 -12.64 -13.23 5.50
CA ALA A 324 -12.60 -11.91 4.89
C ALA A 324 -12.39 -12.03 3.38
N GLU A 325 -13.21 -11.33 2.60
CA GLU A 325 -13.08 -11.27 1.14
C GLU A 325 -11.91 -10.39 0.70
N ARG A 326 -11.30 -10.70 -0.46
CA ARG A 326 -10.24 -9.86 -1.02
C ARG A 326 -10.81 -8.52 -1.48
N THR A 327 -10.09 -7.44 -1.21
CA THR A 327 -10.43 -6.09 -1.70
C THR A 327 -9.19 -5.30 -2.07
N HIS A 328 -9.16 -4.67 -3.23
CA HIS A 328 -8.16 -3.67 -3.62
C HIS A 328 -8.57 -2.24 -3.25
N ASP A 329 -9.79 -2.02 -2.77
CA ASP A 329 -10.12 -0.84 -1.98
C ASP A 329 -9.72 -1.09 -0.52
N PHE A 330 -8.60 -0.51 -0.10
CA PHE A 330 -8.13 -0.60 1.29
C PHE A 330 -9.00 0.22 2.26
N GLY A 331 -9.81 1.16 1.76
CA GLY A 331 -10.74 1.94 2.56
C GLY A 331 -11.95 1.15 3.04
N SER A 332 -12.36 0.11 2.31
CA SER A 332 -13.58 -0.66 2.58
C SER A 332 -13.58 -1.45 3.89
N ARG A 333 -12.39 -1.72 4.46
CA ARG A 333 -12.25 -2.37 5.79
C ARG A 333 -12.13 -1.38 6.95
N LEU A 334 -12.11 -0.08 6.68
CA LEU A 334 -11.88 0.96 7.67
C LEU A 334 -13.21 1.65 7.99
N TRP A 335 -13.57 1.71 9.28
CA TRP A 335 -14.73 2.48 9.75
C TRP A 335 -14.34 3.90 10.16
N VAL A 336 -13.20 4.03 10.83
CA VAL A 336 -12.62 5.31 11.26
C VAL A 336 -11.32 5.58 10.51
N ARG A 337 -11.07 6.85 10.17
CA ARG A 337 -9.80 7.34 9.66
C ARG A 337 -8.97 7.83 10.85
N LEU A 338 -7.90 7.09 11.14
CA LEU A 338 -6.97 7.44 12.22
C LEU A 338 -6.09 8.63 11.88
N PHE A 339 -5.68 8.74 10.60
CA PHE A 339 -4.89 9.87 10.11
C PHE A 339 -5.71 11.16 10.23
N GLY A 340 -5.37 12.00 11.19
CA GLY A 340 -6.11 13.19 11.56
C GLY A 340 -6.09 14.25 10.46
N LEU A 341 -7.26 14.80 10.13
CA LEU A 341 -7.41 15.90 9.14
C LEU A 341 -8.32 17.03 9.65
N ILE A 342 -8.09 17.60 10.84
CA ILE A 342 -6.97 17.32 11.76
C ILE A 342 -7.32 16.31 12.86
N TYR A 343 -8.60 15.94 13.00
CA TYR A 343 -9.08 14.92 13.95
C TYR A 343 -9.35 13.60 13.26
N SER A 344 -9.49 12.53 14.05
CA SER A 344 -10.07 11.29 13.54
C SER A 344 -11.52 11.52 13.14
N HIS A 345 -11.97 10.82 12.12
CA HIS A 345 -13.29 11.02 11.53
C HIS A 345 -13.76 9.70 10.91
N PRO A 346 -15.08 9.51 10.73
CA PRO A 346 -15.59 8.40 9.94
C PRO A 346 -14.94 8.38 8.56
N GLN A 347 -14.74 7.21 7.98
CA GLN A 347 -14.08 7.13 6.68
C GLN A 347 -14.87 7.84 5.57
N PRO A 348 -14.20 8.52 4.62
CA PRO A 348 -14.87 9.01 3.43
C PRO A 348 -15.50 7.87 2.62
N MET A 349 -16.71 8.13 2.10
CA MET A 349 -17.48 7.20 1.26
C MET A 349 -16.80 6.92 -0.08
N HIS A 350 -16.07 7.90 -0.61
CA HIS A 350 -15.42 7.84 -1.92
C HIS A 350 -13.91 8.06 -1.82
N GLY A 351 -13.19 7.62 -2.85
CA GLY A 351 -11.73 7.79 -2.95
C GLY A 351 -11.28 9.24 -3.14
N ASP A 352 -12.06 10.04 -3.87
CA ASP A 352 -11.82 11.47 -4.02
C ASP A 352 -12.29 12.20 -2.76
N THR A 353 -11.34 12.70 -1.97
CA THR A 353 -11.63 13.47 -0.76
C THR A 353 -11.49 14.96 -0.99
N SER A 354 -11.07 15.40 -2.19
CA SER A 354 -10.99 16.83 -2.52
C SER A 354 -12.36 17.50 -2.64
N VAL A 355 -13.41 16.69 -2.79
CA VAL A 355 -14.81 17.13 -2.89
C VAL A 355 -15.48 17.31 -1.53
N LEU A 356 -14.88 16.83 -0.43
CA LEU A 356 -15.42 17.04 0.92
C LEU A 356 -15.49 18.53 1.20
N LYS A 357 -16.43 18.94 2.05
CA LYS A 357 -16.52 20.31 2.58
C LYS A 357 -16.98 20.26 4.03
N ASN A 358 -16.19 20.86 4.92
CA ASN A 358 -16.61 21.06 6.31
C ASN A 358 -17.53 22.30 6.42
N LYS A 359 -18.02 22.59 7.62
CA LYS A 359 -18.88 23.77 7.88
C LYS A 359 -18.22 25.12 7.56
N ASP A 360 -16.89 25.17 7.56
CA ASP A 360 -16.09 26.37 7.28
C ASP A 360 -15.81 26.53 5.77
N GLY A 361 -16.36 25.64 4.93
CA GLY A 361 -16.16 25.65 3.48
C GLY A 361 -14.81 25.09 3.03
N LEU A 362 -13.96 24.64 3.95
CA LEU A 362 -12.67 24.02 3.64
C LEU A 362 -12.87 22.57 3.19
N PRO A 363 -12.04 22.06 2.27
CA PRO A 363 -12.12 20.68 1.81
C PRO A 363 -11.51 19.70 2.82
N LEU A 364 -12.10 19.65 4.00
CA LEU A 364 -11.66 18.86 5.13
C LEU A 364 -12.83 18.02 5.66
N PRO A 365 -12.55 16.86 6.27
CA PRO A 365 -13.59 16.04 6.90
C PRO A 365 -14.07 16.62 8.22
N THR A 366 -13.32 17.56 8.83
CA THR A 366 -13.68 18.24 10.07
C THR A 366 -13.39 19.73 9.97
N ALA A 367 -14.15 20.54 10.70
CA ALA A 367 -13.80 21.92 11.03
C ALA A 367 -12.64 21.97 12.03
N PHE A 368 -12.02 23.13 12.18
CA PHE A 368 -10.96 23.33 13.19
C PHE A 368 -11.52 23.30 14.61
N THR A 369 -12.81 23.52 14.77
CA THR A 369 -13.53 23.38 16.04
C THR A 369 -14.00 21.93 16.31
N GLY A 370 -13.71 20.98 15.41
CA GLY A 370 -13.94 19.54 15.62
C GLY A 370 -15.20 18.96 14.98
N GLU A 371 -16.10 19.80 14.47
CA GLU A 371 -17.34 19.32 13.86
C GLU A 371 -17.07 18.60 12.53
N LEU A 372 -17.77 17.47 12.32
CA LEU A 372 -17.65 16.68 11.10
C LEU A 372 -18.28 17.39 9.89
N ALA A 373 -17.77 17.08 8.70
CA ALA A 373 -18.43 17.39 7.44
C ALA A 373 -19.81 16.73 7.40
N LYS A 374 -20.82 17.46 6.89
CA LYS A 374 -22.21 16.99 6.85
C LYS A 374 -22.42 15.81 5.91
N GLU A 375 -21.61 15.70 4.87
CA GLU A 375 -21.76 14.74 3.77
C GLU A 375 -20.41 14.13 3.39
N GLY A 376 -20.46 13.00 2.68
CA GLY A 376 -19.28 12.33 2.11
C GLY A 376 -18.50 11.43 3.07
N LEU A 377 -18.95 11.30 4.32
CA LEU A 377 -18.43 10.36 5.31
C LEU A 377 -19.42 9.20 5.51
N ILE A 378 -18.93 8.00 5.81
CA ILE A 378 -19.80 6.85 6.08
C ILE A 378 -20.61 7.07 7.37
N ASP A 379 -21.84 6.54 7.37
CA ASP A 379 -22.72 6.59 8.54
C ASP A 379 -22.28 5.60 9.64
N GLU A 380 -22.91 5.71 10.81
CA GLU A 380 -22.64 4.82 11.95
C GLU A 380 -22.93 3.34 11.63
N LYS A 381 -23.93 3.07 10.79
CA LYS A 381 -24.30 1.70 10.41
C LYS A 381 -23.20 1.02 9.60
N GLU A 382 -22.64 1.72 8.63
CA GLU A 382 -21.51 1.24 7.83
C GLU A 382 -20.23 1.18 8.66
N GLN A 383 -20.03 2.11 9.61
CA GLN A 383 -18.93 2.02 10.57
C GLN A 383 -19.00 0.72 11.40
N GLU A 384 -20.15 0.45 12.02
CA GLU A 384 -20.35 -0.75 12.83
C GLU A 384 -20.21 -2.03 12.02
N LYS A 385 -20.71 -2.04 10.77
CA LYS A 385 -20.53 -3.16 9.85
C LYS A 385 -19.05 -3.43 9.55
N ARG A 386 -18.26 -2.40 9.25
CA ARG A 386 -16.82 -2.54 8.95
C ARG A 386 -16.03 -2.94 10.19
N LYS A 387 -16.33 -2.35 11.35
CA LYS A 387 -15.77 -2.75 12.64
C LYS A 387 -16.05 -4.22 12.95
N LYS A 388 -17.31 -4.67 12.79
CA LYS A 388 -17.70 -6.07 12.97
C LYS A 388 -16.96 -7.02 12.03
N ALA A 389 -16.75 -6.62 10.77
CA ALA A 389 -15.95 -7.40 9.82
C ALA A 389 -14.49 -7.56 10.28
N MET A 390 -13.87 -6.49 10.76
CA MET A 390 -12.52 -6.55 11.35
C MET A 390 -12.48 -7.40 12.62
N SER A 391 -13.46 -7.25 13.52
CA SER A 391 -13.60 -8.10 14.71
C SER A 391 -13.73 -9.58 14.36
N GLY A 392 -14.46 -9.91 13.28
CA GLY A 392 -14.57 -11.27 12.77
C GLY A 392 -13.23 -11.89 12.35
N LEU A 393 -12.31 -11.07 11.84
CA LEU A 393 -10.94 -11.48 11.53
C LEU A 393 -10.13 -11.72 12.81
N CYS A 394 -10.21 -10.82 13.79
CA CYS A 394 -9.55 -11.00 15.10
C CYS A 394 -10.02 -12.28 15.81
N ASN A 395 -11.31 -12.59 15.70
CA ASN A 395 -11.94 -13.74 16.33
C ASN A 395 -11.51 -15.11 15.76
N GLN A 396 -10.66 -15.13 14.74
CA GLN A 396 -10.02 -16.36 14.27
C GLN A 396 -8.84 -16.80 15.15
N CYS A 397 -8.33 -15.90 16.00
CA CYS A 397 -7.20 -16.17 16.90
C CYS A 397 -7.47 -15.73 18.34
N HIS A 398 -8.40 -14.79 18.56
CA HIS A 398 -8.71 -14.23 19.87
C HIS A 398 -10.17 -14.47 20.25
N SER A 399 -10.46 -14.44 21.56
CA SER A 399 -11.84 -14.49 22.04
C SER A 399 -12.56 -13.17 21.75
N THR A 400 -13.88 -13.23 21.62
CA THR A 400 -14.73 -12.03 21.43
C THR A 400 -14.51 -10.99 22.54
N SER A 401 -14.33 -11.43 23.79
CA SER A 401 -14.06 -10.53 24.93
C SER A 401 -12.76 -9.74 24.74
N TRP A 402 -11.68 -10.43 24.34
CA TRP A 402 -10.41 -9.75 24.06
C TRP A 402 -10.53 -8.77 22.89
N THR A 403 -11.18 -9.18 21.80
CA THR A 403 -11.41 -8.34 20.62
C THR A 403 -12.22 -7.09 20.95
N ASN A 404 -13.29 -7.24 21.74
CA ASN A 404 -14.11 -6.11 22.18
C ASN A 404 -13.30 -5.12 23.03
N ASN A 405 -12.55 -5.62 24.02
CA ASN A 405 -11.71 -4.77 24.87
C ASN A 405 -10.63 -4.03 24.07
N HIS A 406 -10.06 -4.67 23.05
CA HIS A 406 -9.10 -4.01 22.15
C HIS A 406 -9.73 -2.83 21.41
N PHE A 407 -10.93 -2.99 20.85
CA PHE A 407 -11.60 -1.90 20.13
C PHE A 407 -12.17 -0.83 21.05
N SER A 408 -12.65 -1.17 22.26
CA SER A 408 -13.01 -0.19 23.28
C SER A 408 -11.81 0.67 23.70
N LYS A 409 -10.62 0.05 23.85
CA LYS A 409 -9.38 0.79 24.09
C LYS A 409 -9.05 1.73 22.94
N LEU A 410 -9.16 1.27 21.69
CA LEU A 410 -8.92 2.12 20.51
C LEU A 410 -9.87 3.33 20.48
N GLU A 411 -11.16 3.12 20.74
CA GLU A 411 -12.16 4.19 20.81
C GLU A 411 -11.83 5.22 21.89
N ASN A 412 -11.44 4.76 23.08
CA ASN A 412 -10.97 5.64 24.14
C ASN A 412 -9.73 6.43 23.71
N THR A 413 -8.72 5.76 23.13
CA THR A 413 -7.52 6.42 22.63
C THR A 413 -7.85 7.50 21.61
N ILE A 414 -8.73 7.22 20.65
CA ILE A 414 -9.13 8.20 19.62
C ILE A 414 -9.74 9.44 20.30
N LYS A 415 -10.67 9.24 21.24
CA LYS A 415 -11.33 10.33 21.96
C LYS A 415 -10.33 11.21 22.71
N GLU A 416 -9.42 10.61 23.47
CA GLU A 416 -8.45 11.37 24.28
C GLU A 416 -7.42 12.09 23.41
N VAL A 417 -6.90 11.42 22.37
CA VAL A 417 -5.90 11.99 21.45
C VAL A 417 -6.49 13.13 20.62
N ASP A 418 -7.74 13.00 20.16
CA ASP A 418 -8.40 14.07 19.42
C ASP A 418 -8.72 15.25 20.34
N SER A 419 -9.00 15.04 21.63
CA SER A 419 -9.12 16.09 22.65
C SER A 419 -7.81 16.88 22.83
N MET A 420 -6.67 16.20 22.90
CA MET A 420 -5.36 16.88 22.95
C MET A 420 -5.04 17.63 21.65
N SER A 421 -5.46 17.09 20.51
CA SER A 421 -5.33 17.79 19.22
C SER A 421 -6.19 19.06 19.21
N LEU A 422 -7.38 19.02 19.81
CA LEU A 422 -8.24 20.19 19.98
C LEU A 422 -7.57 21.23 20.89
N ALA A 423 -6.96 20.82 22.00
CA ALA A 423 -6.21 21.72 22.88
C ALA A 423 -5.10 22.48 22.12
N SER A 424 -4.33 21.80 21.27
CA SER A 424 -3.31 22.46 20.43
C SER A 424 -3.92 23.43 19.41
N THR A 425 -5.09 23.10 18.88
CA THR A 425 -5.81 23.94 17.92
C THR A 425 -6.33 25.21 18.60
N LEU A 426 -6.83 25.10 19.83
CA LEU A 426 -7.24 26.26 20.62
C LEU A 426 -6.06 27.19 20.96
N LEU A 427 -4.87 26.63 21.25
CA LEU A 427 -3.66 27.44 21.43
C LEU A 427 -3.25 28.17 20.13
N LEU A 428 -3.37 27.50 18.99
CA LEU A 428 -3.12 28.13 17.69
C LEU A 428 -4.10 29.28 17.42
N LEU A 429 -5.40 29.05 17.65
CA LEU A 429 -6.43 30.07 17.48
C LEU A 429 -6.21 31.28 18.40
N GLU A 430 -5.76 31.04 19.64
CA GLU A 430 -5.37 32.09 20.58
C GLU A 430 -4.16 32.90 20.08
N ALA A 431 -3.15 32.23 19.52
CA ALA A 431 -1.99 32.89 18.92
C ALA A 431 -2.40 33.81 17.75
N TRP A 432 -3.27 33.33 16.86
CA TRP A 432 -3.81 34.13 15.75
C TRP A 432 -4.67 35.29 16.24
N LYS A 433 -5.55 35.07 17.23
CA LYS A 433 -6.41 36.11 17.82
C LYS A 433 -5.60 37.27 18.39
N HIS A 434 -4.44 37.00 18.98
CA HIS A 434 -3.53 38.01 19.51
C HIS A 434 -2.49 38.51 18.50
N GLY A 435 -2.62 38.13 17.22
CA GLY A 435 -1.71 38.49 16.14
C GLY A 435 -0.27 38.04 16.38
N LEU A 436 -0.05 36.99 17.19
CA LEU A 436 1.28 36.44 17.45
C LEU A 436 1.80 35.62 16.27
N ALA A 437 0.87 35.12 15.47
CA ALA A 437 1.02 34.54 14.13
C ALA A 437 -0.14 35.06 13.26
N GLU A 438 0.00 34.98 11.94
CA GLU A 438 -0.97 35.46 10.96
C GLU A 438 -1.97 34.36 10.59
N GLY A 439 -1.53 33.28 9.94
CA GLY A 439 -2.36 32.15 9.52
C GLY A 439 -3.69 32.49 8.81
N LEU A 440 -4.65 31.56 8.89
CA LEU A 440 -5.92 31.63 8.14
C LEU A 440 -6.74 32.91 8.39
N PRO A 441 -6.92 33.41 9.62
CA PRO A 441 -7.73 34.60 9.88
C PRO A 441 -7.24 35.87 9.16
N HIS A 442 -5.95 35.91 8.80
CA HIS A 442 -5.32 37.02 8.08
C HIS A 442 -5.13 36.72 6.58
N GLY A 443 -5.74 35.64 6.06
CA GLY A 443 -5.59 35.22 4.66
C GLY A 443 -4.18 34.71 4.33
N LYS A 444 -3.44 34.24 5.34
CA LYS A 444 -2.06 33.76 5.22
C LYS A 444 -1.98 32.24 5.34
N ASN A 445 -0.80 31.72 5.04
CA ASN A 445 -0.49 30.30 5.16
C ASN A 445 -0.57 29.86 6.63
N PRO A 446 -1.31 28.79 6.97
CA PRO A 446 -1.44 28.34 8.36
C PRO A 446 -0.41 27.27 8.76
N PHE A 447 0.71 27.18 8.05
CA PHE A 447 1.68 26.10 8.21
C PHE A 447 3.14 26.56 8.26
N ASP A 448 3.43 27.87 8.11
CA ASP A 448 4.80 28.36 7.93
C ASP A 448 5.40 29.07 9.13
N GLU A 449 4.61 29.36 10.17
CA GLU A 449 5.12 29.92 11.42
C GLU A 449 5.42 28.87 12.50
N THR A 450 6.22 29.22 13.49
CA THR A 450 6.69 28.27 14.53
C THR A 450 5.55 27.59 15.29
N ILE A 451 4.55 28.37 15.72
CA ILE A 451 3.40 27.85 16.47
C ILE A 451 2.51 26.96 15.60
N GLU A 452 2.41 27.26 14.31
CA GLU A 452 1.70 26.45 13.32
C GLU A 452 2.41 25.13 13.08
N GLN A 453 3.75 25.13 12.98
CA GLN A 453 4.53 23.91 12.87
C GLN A 453 4.45 23.03 14.13
N MET A 454 4.39 23.64 15.32
CA MET A 454 4.10 22.91 16.57
C MET A 454 2.71 22.25 16.51
N TRP A 455 1.70 22.98 16.04
CA TRP A 455 0.36 22.44 15.85
C TRP A 455 0.33 21.28 14.83
N ILE A 456 1.02 21.40 13.68
CA ILE A 456 1.16 20.32 12.70
C ILE A 456 1.73 19.06 13.35
N ARG A 457 2.84 19.18 14.09
CA ARG A 457 3.45 18.02 14.76
C ARG A 457 2.48 17.33 15.72
N GLN A 458 1.63 18.09 16.41
CA GLN A 458 0.64 17.54 17.33
C GLN A 458 -0.27 16.53 16.64
N TRP A 459 -0.94 16.91 15.55
CA TRP A 459 -1.94 16.06 14.91
C TRP A 459 -1.34 15.13 13.85
N LEU A 460 -0.37 15.60 13.06
CA LEU A 460 0.19 14.86 11.93
C LEU A 460 1.15 13.76 12.37
N PHE A 461 1.97 14.01 13.40
CA PHE A 461 2.98 13.06 13.85
C PHE A 461 2.53 12.35 15.13
N TYR A 462 2.26 13.13 16.18
CA TYR A 462 2.11 12.54 17.51
C TYR A 462 0.77 11.84 17.71
N ALA A 463 -0.33 12.54 17.44
CA ALA A 463 -1.66 11.97 17.51
C ALA A 463 -1.83 10.75 16.60
N ASN A 464 -1.30 10.83 15.37
CA ASN A 464 -1.33 9.71 14.43
C ASN A 464 -0.52 8.51 14.96
N SER A 465 0.66 8.72 15.53
CA SER A 465 1.47 7.65 16.13
C SER A 465 0.73 6.92 17.25
N VAL A 466 0.15 7.65 18.20
CA VAL A 466 -0.62 7.06 19.31
C VAL A 466 -1.83 6.27 18.80
N LYS A 467 -2.59 6.83 17.84
CA LYS A 467 -3.75 6.16 17.24
C LYS A 467 -3.36 4.88 16.48
N TYR A 468 -2.27 4.92 15.72
CA TYR A 468 -1.75 3.76 15.00
C TYR A 468 -1.27 2.67 15.98
N ALA A 469 -0.53 3.06 17.03
CA ALA A 469 -0.04 2.16 18.08
C ALA A 469 -1.18 1.45 18.82
N SER A 470 -2.27 2.17 19.11
CA SER A 470 -3.47 1.59 19.74
C SER A 470 -4.19 0.62 18.79
N ALA A 471 -4.35 0.99 17.51
CA ALA A 471 -5.10 0.19 16.53
C ALA A 471 -4.43 -1.13 16.15
N MET A 472 -3.10 -1.15 16.01
CA MET A 472 -2.32 -2.31 15.51
C MET A 472 -1.65 -3.13 16.61
N THR A 473 -2.19 -3.07 17.83
CA THR A 473 -1.85 -3.95 18.97
C THR A 473 -0.35 -3.97 19.29
N GLY A 474 0.13 -3.06 20.14
CA GLY A 474 1.38 -3.31 20.88
C GLY A 474 2.62 -2.64 20.34
N ALA A 475 2.54 -1.34 20.08
CA ALA A 475 3.72 -0.48 20.01
C ALA A 475 3.70 0.52 21.17
N PRO A 476 3.89 0.07 22.44
CA PRO A 476 3.85 0.96 23.59
C PRO A 476 4.78 2.16 23.43
N ASP A 477 5.93 2.03 22.76
CA ASP A 477 6.84 3.15 22.60
C ASP A 477 6.30 4.22 21.63
N TYR A 478 5.71 3.82 20.49
CA TYR A 478 4.98 4.75 19.61
C TYR A 478 3.72 5.35 20.23
N ALA A 479 3.15 4.68 21.24
CA ALA A 479 2.12 5.28 22.07
C ALA A 479 2.70 6.26 23.10
N THR A 480 3.97 6.13 23.51
CA THR A 480 4.51 6.83 24.69
C THR A 480 5.61 7.83 24.34
N PHE A 481 6.86 7.37 24.20
CA PHE A 481 8.04 8.24 24.08
C PHE A 481 8.51 8.44 22.65
N LYS A 482 8.16 7.52 21.74
CA LYS A 482 8.53 7.59 20.32
C LYS A 482 7.42 8.26 19.52
N ASN A 483 7.40 9.60 19.52
CA ASN A 483 6.34 10.40 18.89
C ASN A 483 4.96 10.17 19.53
N GLY A 484 4.90 9.80 20.82
CA GLY A 484 3.66 9.41 21.49
C GLY A 484 3.09 10.48 22.44
N TRP A 485 2.41 10.01 23.49
CA TRP A 485 1.83 10.83 24.57
C TRP A 485 2.82 11.82 25.21
N TRP A 486 4.10 11.43 25.34
CA TRP A 486 5.13 12.33 25.86
C TRP A 486 5.27 13.57 24.97
N ASN A 487 5.46 13.37 23.67
CA ASN A 487 5.63 14.46 22.72
C ASN A 487 4.37 15.30 22.56
N MET A 488 3.18 14.67 22.62
CA MET A 488 1.91 15.40 22.65
C MET A 488 1.81 16.36 23.84
N THR A 489 2.26 15.92 25.01
CA THR A 489 2.21 16.71 26.25
C THR A 489 3.26 17.82 26.23
N GLU A 490 4.50 17.47 25.89
CA GLU A 490 5.62 18.40 25.77
C GLU A 490 5.32 19.52 24.76
N ASN A 491 4.78 19.17 23.59
CA ASN A 491 4.49 20.14 22.54
C ASN A 491 3.38 21.13 22.94
N LEU A 492 2.35 20.70 23.70
CA LEU A 492 1.34 21.61 24.25
C LEU A 492 1.97 22.63 25.22
N GLN A 493 2.89 22.18 26.07
CA GLN A 493 3.62 23.07 26.98
C GLN A 493 4.48 24.07 26.19
N GLN A 494 5.21 23.61 25.18
CA GLN A 494 6.01 24.48 24.30
C GLN A 494 5.15 25.52 23.56
N MET A 495 3.97 25.12 23.06
CA MET A 495 3.03 26.04 22.42
C MET A 495 2.55 27.13 23.39
N LYS A 496 2.19 26.75 24.63
CA LYS A 496 1.79 27.70 25.68
C LYS A 496 2.92 28.66 26.02
N ASP A 497 4.13 28.15 26.26
CA ASP A 497 5.30 28.97 26.64
C ASP A 497 5.68 29.93 25.52
N TRP A 498 5.61 29.49 24.27
CA TRP A 498 5.84 30.34 23.10
C TRP A 498 4.84 31.51 23.04
N ILE A 499 3.56 31.25 23.29
CA ILE A 499 2.52 32.27 23.33
C ILE A 499 2.80 33.27 24.45
N GLU A 500 3.12 32.81 25.65
CA GLU A 500 3.42 33.67 26.80
C GLU A 500 4.64 34.56 26.56
N LEU A 501 5.72 34.00 26.01
CA LEU A 501 6.93 34.73 25.65
C LEU A 501 6.67 35.79 24.58
N LYS A 502 5.92 35.45 23.52
CA LYS A 502 5.56 36.40 22.46
C LYS A 502 4.63 37.51 22.95
N LYS A 503 3.68 37.20 23.85
CA LYS A 503 2.83 38.22 24.50
C LYS A 503 3.69 39.18 25.32
N LYS A 504 4.60 38.67 26.16
CA LYS A 504 5.52 39.50 26.96
C LYS A 504 6.41 40.40 26.09
N ALA A 505 6.94 39.88 24.98
CA ALA A 505 7.75 40.65 24.05
C ALA A 505 6.98 41.74 23.27
N LYS A 506 5.65 41.64 23.19
CA LYS A 506 4.77 42.65 22.59
C LYS A 506 4.21 43.66 23.60
N SER A 507 4.25 43.35 24.89
CA SER A 507 3.86 44.29 25.95
C SER A 507 4.92 45.39 26.03
N PRO A 508 4.54 46.67 25.88
CA PRO A 508 5.48 47.80 25.89
C PRO A 508 6.23 47.98 27.21
#